data_AF-A0A0B6XXS0-F1
#
_entry.id   AF-A0A0B6XXS0-F1
#
_cell.length_a   1.000
_cell.length_b   1.000
_cell.length_c   1.000
_cell.angle_alpha   90.00
_cell.angle_beta   90.00
_cell.angle_gamma   90.00
#
_symmetry.space_group_name_H-M   'P 1'
#
loop_
_entity.id
_entity.type
_entity.pdbx_description
1 polymer ?
#
loop_
_entity_poly.entity_id
_entity_poly.type
_entity_poly.pdbx_seq_one_letter_code
_entity_poly.pdbx_strand_id
1 'polypeptide(L)' 'NARDDDIVVYTDASVHGGEKSGWGFLDSTHGRVVPERSEAYITITSSMRMEVEVITAALH' A
#
# COMPACT_ATOMS: atom_id res chain seq x y z
N ASN A 1 -20.05 1.15 6.47
CA ASN A 1 -20.53 2.43 5.89
C ASN A 1 -19.51 2.92 4.89
N ALA A 2 -19.48 2.30 3.71
CA ALA A 2 -18.81 2.85 2.53
C ALA A 2 -19.93 3.16 1.54
N ARG A 3 -20.01 4.40 1.06
CA ARG A 3 -20.90 4.83 -0.02
C ARG A 3 -20.26 4.43 -1.36
N ASP A 4 -21.06 4.37 -2.43
CA ASP A 4 -20.56 4.01 -3.77
C ASP A 4 -19.45 4.95 -4.25
N ASP A 5 -19.44 6.20 -3.79
CA ASP A 5 -18.44 7.22 -4.12
C ASP A 5 -17.21 7.19 -3.19
N ASP A 6 -17.18 6.34 -2.16
CA ASP A 6 -16.03 6.25 -1.27
C ASP A 6 -14.89 5.48 -1.95
N ILE A 7 -13.69 6.04 -1.89
CA ILE A 7 -12.47 5.37 -2.36
C ILE A 7 -12.09 4.31 -1.32
N VAL A 8 -12.03 3.05 -1.74
CA VAL A 8 -11.53 1.95 -0.90
C VAL A 8 -10.09 1.66 -1.31
N VAL A 9 -9.18 1.88 -0.36
CA VAL A 9 -7.74 1.62 -0.53
C VAL A 9 -7.40 0.28 0.12
N TYR A 10 -6.77 -0.60 -0.65
CA TYR A 10 -6.16 -1.83 -0.15
C TYR A 10 -4.66 -1.62 -0.08
N THR A 11 -4.08 -1.82 1.09
CA THR A 11 -2.63 -1.70 1.32
C THR A 11 -2.05 -3.07 1.65
N ASP A 12 -0.84 -3.32 1.17
CA ASP A 12 -0.03 -4.45 1.58
C ASP A 12 1.41 -3.99 1.83
N ALA A 13 2.03 -4.54 2.86
CA ALA A 13 3.40 -4.27 3.21
C ALA A 13 4.13 -5.57 3.55
N SER A 14 5.29 -5.76 2.94
CA SER A 14 6.07 -6.98 3.07
C SER A 14 7.53 -6.68 3.44
N VAL A 15 8.07 -7.51 4.31
CA VAL A 15 9.49 -7.50 4.66
C VAL A 15 10.03 -8.90 4.47
N HIS A 16 11.00 -9.05 3.58
CA HIS A 16 11.72 -10.28 3.37
C HIS A 16 12.99 -10.26 4.23
N GLY A 17 13.06 -11.19 5.18
CA GLY A 17 14.00 -11.17 6.31
C GLY A 17 15.45 -10.92 5.92
N GLY A 18 15.91 -9.69 6.10
CA GLY A 18 17.31 -9.34 5.89
C GLY A 18 17.67 -8.74 4.52
N GLU A 19 16.73 -8.70 3.56
CA GLU A 19 17.11 -8.47 2.15
C GLU A 19 16.34 -7.33 1.49
N LYS A 20 15.03 -7.26 1.71
CA LYS A 20 14.16 -6.34 0.97
C LYS A 20 12.91 -6.00 1.77
N SER A 21 12.46 -4.77 1.69
CA SER A 21 11.11 -4.37 2.09
C SER A 21 10.35 -3.82 0.89
N GLY A 22 9.03 -3.99 0.88
CA GLY A 22 8.15 -3.57 -0.20
C GLY A 22 6.77 -3.19 0.30
N TRP A 23 6.13 -2.27 -0.40
CA TRP A 23 4.74 -1.90 -0.17
C TRP A 23 4.03 -1.77 -1.51
N GLY A 24 2.73 -2.01 -1.48
CA GLY A 24 1.83 -1.79 -2.60
C GLY A 24 0.47 -1.34 -2.10
N PHE A 25 -0.19 -0.49 -2.88
CA PHE A 25 -1.59 -0.21 -2.66
C PHE A 25 -2.38 -0.16 -3.96
N LEU A 26 -3.67 -0.42 -3.80
CA LEU A 26 -4.66 -0.45 -4.87
C LEU A 26 -5.88 0.35 -4.44
N ASP A 27 -6.29 1.30 -5.27
CA ASP A 27 -7.53 2.04 -5.05
C ASP A 27 -8.66 1.40 -5.84
N SER A 28 -9.84 1.35 -5.24
CA SER A 28 -11.06 0.97 -5.92
C SER A 28 -12.15 2.01 -5.71
N THR A 29 -12.78 2.43 -6.80
CA THR A 29 -13.89 3.38 -6.83
C THR A 29 -14.99 2.83 -7.73
N HIS A 30 -16.23 2.78 -7.26
CA HIS A 30 -17.36 2.24 -8.03
C HIS A 30 -17.13 0.82 -8.58
N GLY A 31 -16.43 -0.02 -7.82
CA GLY A 31 -16.06 -1.38 -8.25
C GLY A 31 -15.00 -1.45 -9.35
N ARG A 32 -14.43 -0.31 -9.75
CA ARG A 32 -13.32 -0.23 -10.70
C ARG A 32 -12.00 -0.11 -9.94
N VAL A 33 -11.10 -1.03 -10.22
CA VAL A 33 -9.75 -1.04 -9.71
C VAL A 33 -8.88 -0.08 -10.52
N VAL A 34 -8.20 0.84 -9.81
CA VAL A 34 -7.18 1.75 -10.34
C VAL A 34 -5.83 0.99 -10.38
N PRO A 35 -4.91 1.30 -11.30
CA PRO A 35 -3.60 0.67 -11.34
C PRO A 35 -2.87 0.75 -10.00
N GLU A 36 -2.33 -0.39 -9.57
CA GLU A 36 -1.53 -0.53 -8.35
C GLU A 36 -0.33 0.42 -8.36
N ARG A 37 -0.04 1.02 -7.21
CA ARG A 37 1.23 1.70 -6.95
C ARG A 37 2.02 0.90 -5.92
N SER A 38 3.31 0.71 -6.19
CA SER A 38 4.18 -0.03 -5.29
C SER A 38 5.61 0.50 -5.33
N GLU A 39 6.31 0.33 -4.22
CA GLU A 39 7.75 0.56 -4.12
C GLU A 39 8.42 -0.56 -3.32
N ALA A 40 9.70 -0.76 -3.58
CA ALA A 40 10.48 -1.69 -2.80
C ALA A 40 11.95 -1.27 -2.69
N TYR A 41 12.54 -1.54 -1.54
CA TYR A 41 13.88 -1.10 -1.16
C TYR A 41 14.76 -2.28 -0.75
N ILE A 42 16.06 -2.20 -1.05
CA ILE A 42 17.09 -3.17 -0.62
C ILE A 42 17.48 -2.96 0.86
N THR A 43 16.88 -1.98 1.53
CA THR A 43 17.09 -1.71 2.95
C THR A 43 16.03 -2.40 3.78
N ILE A 44 16.44 -3.10 4.84
CA ILE A 44 15.51 -3.73 5.77
C ILE A 44 14.87 -2.65 6.64
N THR A 45 13.55 -2.54 6.56
CA THR A 45 12.73 -1.76 7.50
C THR A 45 11.82 -2.71 8.28
N SER A 46 11.15 -2.20 9.33
CA SER A 46 10.11 -2.97 10.01
C SER A 46 8.84 -2.98 9.18
N SER A 47 8.04 -4.05 9.29
CA SER A 47 6.73 -4.14 8.62
C SER A 47 5.85 -2.94 8.98
N MET A 48 5.85 -2.50 10.24
CA MET A 48 5.11 -1.30 10.66
C MET A 48 5.55 -0.03 9.93
N ARG A 49 6.85 0.15 9.66
CA ARG A 49 7.31 1.31 8.90
C ARG A 49 6.81 1.25 7.47
N MET A 50 6.82 0.07 6.87
CA MET A 50 6.37 -0.15 5.51
C MET A 50 4.85 0.06 5.36
N GLU A 51 4.07 -0.32 6.39
CA GLU A 51 2.64 0.01 6.52
C GLU A 51 2.38 1.53 6.65
N VAL A 52 3.23 2.27 7.37
CA VAL A 52 3.09 3.72 7.46
C VAL A 52 3.41 4.40 6.13
N GLU A 53 4.44 3.92 5.42
CA GLU A 53 4.83 4.46 4.11
C GLU A 53 3.73 4.22 3.06
N VAL A 54 3.12 3.02 3.00
CA VAL A 54 2.03 2.73 2.06
C VAL A 54 0.79 3.57 2.31
N ILE A 55 0.41 3.79 3.58
CA ILE A 55 -0.71 4.66 3.94
C ILE A 55 -0.38 6.11 3.57
N THR A 56 0.84 6.56 3.81
CA THR A 56 1.26 7.92 3.46
C THR A 56 1.21 8.13 1.94
N ALA A 57 1.66 7.15 1.16
CA ALA A 57 1.64 7.19 -0.29
C ALA A 57 0.22 7.14 -0.87
N ALA A 58 -0.70 6.39 -0.24
CA ALA A 58 -2.10 6.32 -0.67
C ALA A 58 -2.90 7.60 -0.37
N LEU A 59 -2.46 8.40 0.60
CA LEU A 59 -3.12 9.67 0.96
C LEU A 59 -2.57 10.89 0.19
N HIS A 60 -1.60 10.70 -0.70
CA HIS A 60 -0.88 11.74 -1.44
C HIS A 60 -1.28 11.78 -2.93
#